data_AF-A0A8J4YG00-F1
#
_entry.id   AF-A0A8J4YG00-F1
#
_cell.length_a   1.000
_cell.length_b   1.000
_cell.length_c   1.000
_cell.angle_alpha   90.00
_cell.angle_beta   90.00
_cell.angle_gamma   90.00
#
_symmetry.space_group_name_H-M   'P 1'
#
loop_
_entity.id
_entity.type
_entity.pdbx_description
1 polymer ?
#
loop_
_entity_poly.entity_id
_entity_poly.type
_entity_poly.pdbx_seq_one_letter_code
_entity_poly.pdbx_strand_id
1 'polypeptide(L)'
;MTNVKWDISDLMSQHSQYVDILLRQLQVLSMRLEEMSQTSPIPEEAYTALWESIVRITNRTLLEGFASARRCTNEGRSLMQLDYQQFLMKLECLTSVRPLPDRHLVETYIKAYYLPEGALESWVQQSQPDYSPRQLTALVATMTHVSKRARQRIGVLIEEGSKKS
;
A
#
# COMPACT_ATOMS: atom_id res chain seq x y z
N MET A 1 -17.38 9.24 6.53
CA MET A 1 -15.91 9.36 6.58
C MET A 1 -15.48 10.30 5.47
N THR A 2 -14.68 11.31 5.79
CA THR A 2 -14.09 12.19 4.77
C THR A 2 -12.92 11.46 4.10
N ASN A 3 -12.88 11.46 2.77
CA ASN A 3 -11.75 10.91 2.03
C ASN A 3 -10.46 11.66 2.43
N VAL A 4 -9.40 10.90 2.72
CA VAL A 4 -8.06 11.48 2.90
C VAL A 4 -7.62 12.10 1.59
N LYS A 5 -7.06 13.31 1.68
CA LYS A 5 -6.47 14.00 0.54
C LYS A 5 -4.96 13.87 0.62
N TRP A 6 -4.34 13.58 -0.51
CA TRP A 6 -2.89 13.54 -0.68
C TRP A 6 -2.33 14.85 -1.28
N ASP A 7 -3.19 15.83 -1.50
CA ASP A 7 -2.89 17.19 -1.95
C ASP A 7 -2.99 18.13 -0.74
N ILE A 8 -1.96 18.09 0.11
CA ILE A 8 -1.86 18.86 1.36
C ILE A 8 -0.61 19.73 1.31
N SER A 9 -0.66 20.90 1.96
CA SER A 9 0.48 21.82 2.05
C SER A 9 1.31 21.64 3.31
N ASP A 10 0.69 21.10 4.36
CA ASP A 10 1.29 21.07 5.69
C ASP A 10 1.83 19.68 5.99
N LEU A 11 3.04 19.62 6.51
CA LEU A 11 3.63 18.37 6.96
C LEU A 11 2.88 17.89 8.21
N MET A 12 2.25 16.72 8.10
CA MET A 12 1.50 16.12 9.20
C MET A 12 2.42 15.40 10.16
N SER A 13 2.19 15.56 11.46
CA SER A 13 2.90 14.83 12.53
C SER A 13 2.14 13.59 13.02
N GLN A 14 0.90 13.40 12.56
CA GLN A 14 0.02 12.31 12.94
C GLN A 14 -0.49 11.59 11.70
N HIS A 15 -0.70 10.28 11.81
CA HIS A 15 -1.29 9.47 10.78
C HIS A 15 -2.79 9.77 10.60
N SER A 16 -3.32 9.40 9.45
CA SER A 16 -4.72 9.52 9.07
C SER A 16 -5.62 8.63 9.92
N GLN A 17 -6.79 9.13 10.27
CA GLN A 17 -7.78 8.43 11.12
C GLN A 17 -8.20 7.05 10.61
N TYR A 18 -8.17 6.80 9.29
CA TYR A 18 -8.54 5.49 8.75
C TYR A 18 -7.61 4.37 9.23
N VAL A 19 -6.35 4.68 9.56
CA VAL A 19 -5.38 3.71 10.06
C VAL A 19 -5.83 3.16 11.41
N ASP A 20 -6.27 4.03 12.32
CA ASP A 20 -6.79 3.59 13.62
C ASP A 20 -8.09 2.80 13.48
N ILE A 21 -8.97 3.21 12.55
CA ILE A 21 -10.22 2.47 12.27
C ILE A 21 -9.89 1.06 11.77
N LEU A 22 -8.98 0.94 10.81
CA LEU A 22 -8.55 -0.34 10.24
C LEU A 22 -7.93 -1.24 11.32
N LEU A 23 -6.99 -0.71 12.10
CA LEU A 23 -6.34 -1.44 13.19
C LEU A 23 -7.33 -1.89 14.27
N ARG A 24 -8.32 -1.05 14.59
CA ARG A 24 -9.38 -1.42 15.53
C ARG A 24 -10.19 -2.61 15.02
N GLN A 25 -10.50 -2.68 13.72
CA GLN A 25 -11.19 -3.84 13.15
C GLN A 25 -10.34 -5.10 13.24
N LEU A 26 -9.04 -5.00 12.94
CA LEU A 26 -8.10 -6.12 13.06
C LEU A 26 -7.95 -6.58 14.52
N GLN A 27 -7.92 -5.65 15.47
CA GLN A 27 -7.87 -5.98 16.90
C GLN A 27 -9.15 -6.70 17.36
N VAL A 28 -10.33 -6.22 16.96
CA VAL A 28 -11.60 -6.89 17.26
C VAL A 28 -11.63 -8.30 16.68
N LEU A 29 -11.09 -8.49 15.48
CA LEU A 29 -10.97 -9.81 14.88
C LEU A 29 -10.03 -10.72 15.69
N SER A 30 -8.85 -10.23 16.10
CA SER A 30 -7.92 -10.98 16.96
C SER A 30 -8.59 -11.45 18.24
N MET A 31 -9.27 -10.53 18.95
CA MET A 31 -9.97 -10.86 20.19
C MET A 31 -11.03 -11.93 19.99
N ARG A 32 -11.80 -11.88 18.89
CA ARG A 32 -12.81 -12.90 18.59
C ARG A 32 -12.19 -14.25 18.28
N LEU A 33 -11.06 -14.29 17.57
CA LEU A 33 -10.36 -15.55 17.28
C LEU A 33 -9.80 -16.17 18.57
N GLU A 34 -9.24 -15.34 19.46
CA GLU A 34 -8.78 -15.76 20.79
C GLU A 34 -9.93 -16.32 21.63
N GLU A 35 -11.08 -15.64 21.69
CA GLU A 35 -12.28 -16.15 22.38
C GLU A 35 -12.75 -17.49 21.80
N MET A 36 -12.81 -17.62 20.48
CA MET A 36 -13.19 -18.87 19.81
C MET A 36 -12.23 -20.02 20.17
N SER A 37 -10.92 -19.75 20.20
CA SER A 37 -9.90 -20.75 20.52
C SER A 37 -10.04 -21.36 21.92
N GLN A 38 -10.67 -20.64 22.87
CA GLN A 38 -10.96 -21.15 24.22
C GLN A 38 -12.02 -22.25 24.22
N THR A 39 -12.98 -22.16 23.29
CA THR A 39 -14.09 -23.13 23.17
C THR A 39 -13.78 -24.27 22.20
N SER A 40 -13.03 -23.98 21.14
CA SER A 40 -12.63 -24.95 20.12
C SER A 40 -11.24 -24.57 19.61
N PRO A 41 -10.21 -25.40 19.85
CA PRO A 41 -8.86 -25.13 19.36
C PRO A 41 -8.87 -24.91 17.85
N ILE A 42 -8.29 -23.79 17.42
CA ILE A 42 -8.05 -23.49 16.00
C ILE A 42 -6.66 -24.03 15.66
N PRO A 43 -6.49 -24.89 14.65
CA PRO A 43 -5.18 -25.34 14.21
C PRO A 43 -4.27 -24.16 13.87
N GLU A 44 -3.00 -24.25 14.23
CA GLU A 44 -2.02 -23.17 14.03
C GLU A 44 -1.88 -22.81 12.54
N GLU A 45 -1.96 -23.80 11.65
CA GLU A 45 -1.92 -23.61 10.21
C GLU A 45 -3.12 -22.81 9.71
N ALA A 46 -4.30 -23.06 10.26
CA ALA A 46 -5.52 -22.32 9.92
C ALA A 46 -5.44 -20.87 10.43
N TYR A 47 -4.94 -20.67 11.64
CA TYR A 47 -4.72 -19.33 12.21
C TYR A 47 -3.72 -18.52 11.38
N THR A 48 -2.61 -19.16 10.99
CA THR A 48 -1.57 -18.58 10.14
C THR A 48 -2.11 -18.22 8.76
N ALA A 49 -2.78 -19.15 8.08
CA ALA A 49 -3.36 -18.91 6.75
C ALA A 49 -4.40 -17.78 6.75
N LEU A 50 -5.20 -17.69 7.83
CA LEU A 50 -6.17 -16.62 8.02
C LEU A 50 -5.46 -15.25 8.11
N TRP A 51 -4.45 -15.14 8.99
CA TRP A 51 -3.69 -13.89 9.13
C TRP A 51 -2.91 -13.53 7.87
N GLU A 52 -2.30 -14.49 7.18
CA GLU A 52 -1.66 -14.25 5.88
C GLU A 52 -2.62 -13.64 4.87
N SER A 53 -3.84 -14.18 4.80
CA SER A 53 -4.90 -13.70 3.91
C SER A 53 -5.35 -12.29 4.29
N ILE A 54 -5.56 -12.03 5.58
CA ILE A 54 -5.97 -10.71 6.09
C ILE A 54 -4.91 -9.65 5.79
N VAL A 55 -3.64 -9.94 6.11
CA VAL A 55 -2.52 -9.02 5.88
C VAL A 55 -2.37 -8.74 4.38
N ARG A 56 -2.46 -9.78 3.54
CA ARG A 56 -2.41 -9.65 2.08
C ARG A 56 -3.51 -8.73 1.55
N ILE A 57 -4.76 -8.99 1.91
CA ILE A 57 -5.91 -8.19 1.48
C ILE A 57 -5.76 -6.75 1.97
N THR A 58 -5.31 -6.57 3.21
CA THR A 58 -5.15 -5.24 3.80
C THR A 58 -4.07 -4.43 3.07
N ASN A 59 -2.90 -5.01 2.82
CA ASN A 59 -1.82 -4.35 2.07
C ASN A 59 -2.26 -3.99 0.65
N ARG A 60 -2.94 -4.90 -0.05
CA ARG A 60 -3.49 -4.61 -1.40
C ARG A 60 -4.55 -3.51 -1.36
N THR A 61 -5.39 -3.47 -0.33
CA THR A 61 -6.41 -2.43 -0.15
C THR A 61 -5.78 -1.06 0.12
N LEU A 62 -4.73 -1.01 0.94
CA LEU A 62 -3.96 0.22 1.18
C LEU A 62 -3.29 0.72 -0.10
N LEU A 63 -2.67 -0.19 -0.87
CA LEU A 63 -2.08 0.13 -2.17
C LEU A 63 -3.11 0.71 -3.14
N GLU A 64 -4.29 0.10 -3.27
CA GLU A 64 -5.39 0.65 -4.06
C GLU A 64 -5.83 2.04 -3.57
N GLY A 65 -5.90 2.23 -2.25
CA GLY A 65 -6.18 3.52 -1.63
C GLY A 65 -5.16 4.59 -2.01
N PHE A 66 -3.87 4.28 -1.96
CA PHE A 66 -2.80 5.20 -2.37
C PHE A 66 -2.81 5.47 -3.86
N ALA A 67 -3.01 4.45 -4.69
CA ALA A 67 -3.11 4.56 -6.15
C ALA A 67 -4.36 5.32 -6.63
N SER A 68 -5.37 5.49 -5.77
CA SER A 68 -6.55 6.29 -6.08
C SER A 68 -6.29 7.82 -6.03
N ALA A 69 -5.10 8.24 -5.58
CA ALA A 69 -4.71 9.64 -5.51
C ALA A 69 -4.72 10.30 -6.90
N ARG A 70 -5.50 11.37 -7.06
CA ARG A 70 -5.50 12.20 -8.29
C ARG A 70 -4.36 13.21 -8.32
N ARG A 71 -3.90 13.61 -7.14
CA ARG A 71 -2.79 14.55 -6.89
C ARG A 71 -2.08 14.09 -5.63
N CYS A 72 -0.76 14.15 -5.63
CA CYS A 72 0.06 13.69 -4.53
C CYS A 72 1.27 14.63 -4.34
N THR A 73 1.15 15.50 -3.35
CA THR A 73 2.19 16.46 -2.89
C THR A 73 3.31 15.74 -2.16
N ASN A 74 4.44 16.41 -1.92
CA ASN A 74 5.53 15.82 -1.14
C ASN A 74 5.08 15.53 0.30
N GLU A 75 4.31 16.44 0.89
CA GLU A 75 3.71 16.33 2.20
C GLU A 75 2.68 15.19 2.24
N GLY A 76 1.88 15.05 1.18
CA GLY A 76 0.96 13.91 1.02
C GLY A 76 1.67 12.56 0.94
N ARG A 77 2.81 12.47 0.24
CA ARG A 77 3.63 11.23 0.20
C ARG A 77 4.23 10.91 1.57
N SER A 78 4.70 11.94 2.29
CA SER A 78 5.16 11.78 3.67
C SER A 78 4.04 11.28 4.59
N LEU A 79 2.80 11.75 4.39
CA LEU A 79 1.63 11.24 5.11
C LEU A 79 1.33 9.77 4.74
N MET A 80 1.39 9.37 3.46
CA MET A 80 1.25 7.96 3.07
C MET A 80 2.28 7.07 3.79
N GLN A 81 3.53 7.53 3.86
CA GLN A 81 4.61 6.82 4.54
C GLN A 81 4.34 6.72 6.05
N LEU A 82 3.92 7.81 6.69
CA LEU A 82 3.57 7.85 8.11
C LEU A 82 2.39 6.92 8.44
N ASP A 83 1.33 6.98 7.62
CA ASP A 83 0.14 6.13 7.74
C ASP A 83 0.52 4.65 7.69
N TYR A 84 1.36 4.28 6.73
CA TYR A 84 1.78 2.90 6.55
C TYR A 84 2.73 2.42 7.66
N GLN A 85 3.64 3.27 8.12
CA GLN A 85 4.51 2.95 9.26
C GLN A 85 3.73 2.72 10.54
N GLN A 86 2.75 3.58 10.83
CA GLN A 86 1.88 3.41 12.00
C GLN A 86 1.06 2.13 11.92
N PHE A 87 0.52 1.84 10.72
CA PHE A 87 -0.19 0.59 10.46
C PHE A 87 0.68 -0.63 10.75
N LEU A 88 1.90 -0.69 10.18
CA LEU A 88 2.83 -1.80 10.38
C LEU A 88 3.21 -1.99 11.85
N MET A 89 3.57 -0.92 12.55
CA MET A 89 3.99 -0.99 13.96
C MET A 89 2.94 -1.65 14.84
N LYS A 90 1.65 -1.31 14.64
CA LYS A 90 0.56 -1.88 15.43
C LYS A 90 0.11 -3.25 14.91
N LEU A 91 0.13 -3.49 13.59
CA LEU A 91 -0.19 -4.79 12.99
C LEU A 91 0.78 -5.88 13.47
N GLU A 92 2.07 -5.56 13.59
CA GLU A 92 3.09 -6.50 14.02
C GLU A 92 2.85 -7.05 15.44
N CYS A 93 2.08 -6.35 16.27
CA CYS A 93 1.64 -6.82 17.59
C CYS A 93 0.41 -7.74 17.56
N LEU A 94 -0.36 -7.76 16.45
CA LEU A 94 -1.60 -8.55 16.33
C LEU A 94 -1.38 -9.92 15.68
N THR A 95 -0.25 -10.14 15.00
CA THR A 95 0.03 -11.38 14.28
C THR A 95 1.50 -11.78 14.36
N SER A 96 1.76 -13.08 14.43
CA SER A 96 3.09 -13.68 14.36
C SER A 96 3.57 -13.94 12.93
N VAL A 97 2.71 -13.79 11.90
CA VAL A 97 3.05 -14.06 10.50
C VAL A 97 4.23 -13.21 10.05
N ARG A 98 5.33 -13.85 9.64
CA ARG A 98 6.52 -13.18 9.11
C ARG A 98 7.13 -13.99 7.95
N PRO A 99 7.54 -13.34 6.85
CA PRO A 99 7.38 -11.91 6.54
C PRO A 99 5.90 -11.53 6.30
N LEU A 100 5.55 -10.26 6.51
CA LEU A 100 4.18 -9.78 6.24
C LEU A 100 3.87 -9.86 4.73
N PRO A 101 2.84 -10.60 4.30
CA PRO A 101 2.49 -10.74 2.88
C PRO A 101 2.26 -9.40 2.20
N ASP A 102 2.81 -9.23 1.00
CA ASP A 102 2.62 -8.06 0.12
C ASP A 102 3.03 -6.70 0.73
N ARG A 103 3.74 -6.69 1.87
CA ARG A 103 4.28 -5.48 2.49
C ARG A 103 5.18 -4.68 1.53
N HIS A 104 6.05 -5.40 0.82
CA HIS A 104 6.99 -4.80 -0.12
C HIS A 104 6.28 -4.05 -1.27
N LEU A 105 5.07 -4.48 -1.67
CA LEU A 105 4.30 -3.79 -2.71
C LEU A 105 3.91 -2.39 -2.24
N VAL A 106 3.45 -2.25 -1.00
CA VAL A 106 3.09 -0.93 -0.47
C VAL A 106 4.33 -0.05 -0.27
N GLU A 107 5.38 -0.59 0.35
CA GLU A 107 6.59 0.18 0.64
C GLU A 107 7.31 0.65 -0.64
N THR A 108 7.45 -0.22 -1.63
CA THR A 108 8.16 0.13 -2.86
C THR A 108 7.33 1.08 -3.73
N TYR A 109 6.00 0.98 -3.72
CA TYR A 109 5.12 1.95 -4.37
C TYR A 109 5.28 3.36 -3.80
N ILE A 110 5.31 3.51 -2.47
CA ILE A 110 5.53 4.82 -1.83
C ILE A 110 6.95 5.33 -2.14
N LYS A 111 7.96 4.46 -2.09
CA LYS A 111 9.36 4.82 -2.41
C LYS A 111 9.54 5.22 -3.88
N ALA A 112 8.73 4.69 -4.80
CA ALA A 112 8.82 4.99 -6.23
C ALA A 112 8.58 6.46 -6.56
N TYR A 113 7.83 7.20 -5.71
CA TYR A 113 7.65 8.65 -5.85
C TYR A 113 8.96 9.45 -5.81
N TYR A 114 10.03 8.88 -5.23
CA TYR A 114 11.32 9.55 -5.06
C TYR A 114 12.35 9.13 -6.11
N LEU A 115 11.98 8.26 -7.06
CA LEU A 115 12.88 7.83 -8.11
C LEU A 115 13.12 8.94 -9.14
N PRO A 116 14.37 9.11 -9.62
CA PRO A 116 14.65 9.92 -10.81
C PRO A 116 14.10 9.22 -12.06
N GLU A 117 13.92 9.97 -13.15
CA GLU A 117 13.25 9.47 -14.37
C GLU A 117 13.82 8.16 -14.90
N GLY A 118 15.16 8.03 -14.99
CA GLY A 118 15.80 6.83 -15.51
C GLY A 118 15.56 5.60 -14.63
N ALA A 119 15.61 5.76 -13.32
CA ALA A 119 15.34 4.66 -12.38
C ALA A 119 13.85 4.32 -12.32
N LEU A 120 12.97 5.31 -12.47
CA LEU A 120 11.53 5.11 -12.53
C LEU A 120 11.12 4.25 -13.72
N GLU A 121 11.72 4.48 -14.90
CA GLU A 121 11.43 3.70 -16.10
C GLU A 121 11.79 2.21 -15.90
N SER A 122 12.98 1.94 -15.37
CA SER A 122 13.40 0.57 -15.04
C SER A 122 12.54 -0.07 -13.96
N TRP A 123 12.16 0.70 -12.92
CA TRP A 123 11.30 0.21 -11.85
C TRP A 123 9.91 -0.17 -12.39
N VAL A 124 9.28 0.70 -13.19
CA VAL A 124 7.96 0.42 -13.79
C VAL A 124 8.00 -0.85 -14.63
N GLN A 125 9.05 -1.07 -15.42
CA GLN A 125 9.19 -2.27 -16.24
C GLN A 125 9.31 -3.55 -15.40
N GLN A 126 10.07 -3.50 -14.29
CA GLN A 126 10.24 -4.64 -13.39
C GLN A 126 9.00 -4.91 -12.55
N SER A 127 8.24 -3.87 -12.21
CA SER A 127 7.08 -3.93 -11.33
C SER A 127 5.78 -4.31 -12.05
N GLN A 128 5.73 -4.43 -13.38
CA GLN A 128 4.50 -4.79 -14.08
C GLN A 128 3.79 -6.08 -13.62
N PRO A 129 4.50 -7.16 -13.21
CA PRO A 129 3.83 -8.36 -12.69
C PRO A 129 3.12 -8.15 -11.35
N ASP A 130 3.55 -7.13 -10.59
CA ASP A 130 3.16 -6.93 -9.20
C ASP A 130 2.06 -5.87 -9.03
N TYR A 131 1.87 -5.00 -10.02
CA TYR A 131 0.93 -3.88 -9.98
C TYR A 131 0.02 -3.87 -11.19
N SER A 132 -1.21 -3.38 -11.01
CA SER A 132 -2.10 -3.16 -12.14
C SER A 132 -1.60 -2.00 -13.02
N PRO A 133 -1.88 -2.01 -14.33
CA PRO A 133 -1.56 -0.88 -15.21
C PRO A 133 -2.10 0.44 -14.67
N ARG A 134 -3.31 0.41 -14.08
CA ARG A 134 -3.94 1.57 -13.44
C ARG A 134 -3.12 2.13 -12.29
N GLN A 135 -2.59 1.28 -11.40
CA GLN A 135 -1.78 1.71 -10.26
C GLN A 135 -0.48 2.39 -10.71
N LEU A 136 0.19 1.81 -11.71
CA LEU A 136 1.44 2.36 -12.28
C LEU A 136 1.17 3.68 -13.02
N THR A 137 0.12 3.75 -13.83
CA THR A 137 -0.27 4.98 -14.53
C THR A 137 -0.62 6.09 -13.55
N ALA A 138 -1.36 5.78 -12.47
CA ALA A 138 -1.73 6.77 -11.45
C ALA A 138 -0.50 7.34 -10.72
N LEU A 139 0.46 6.47 -10.37
CA LEU A 139 1.73 6.88 -9.76
C LEU A 139 2.46 7.88 -10.67
N VAL A 140 2.73 7.49 -11.92
CA VAL A 140 3.48 8.31 -12.88
C VAL A 140 2.76 9.63 -13.17
N ALA A 141 1.43 9.62 -13.25
CA ALA A 141 0.63 10.82 -13.52
C ALA A 141 0.72 11.88 -12.40
N THR A 142 0.91 11.47 -11.16
CA THR A 142 0.97 12.38 -10.00
C THR A 142 2.39 12.91 -9.71
N MET A 143 3.42 12.38 -10.38
CA MET A 143 4.82 12.80 -10.21
C MET A 143 5.11 14.07 -11.03
N THR A 144 5.07 15.23 -10.37
CA THR A 144 5.31 16.54 -10.98
C THR A 144 6.77 16.78 -11.37
N HIS A 145 7.72 16.16 -10.69
CA HIS A 145 9.15 16.24 -10.99
C HIS A 145 9.57 15.46 -12.24
N VAL A 146 8.73 14.53 -12.70
CA VAL A 146 8.94 13.78 -13.94
C VAL A 146 8.45 14.62 -15.11
N SER A 147 9.25 14.76 -16.16
CA SER A 147 8.93 15.51 -17.35
C SER A 147 7.74 14.90 -18.11
N LYS A 148 6.99 15.74 -18.84
CA LYS A 148 5.88 15.28 -19.68
C LYS A 148 6.31 14.20 -20.68
N ARG A 149 7.51 14.35 -21.27
CA ARG A 149 8.08 13.39 -22.22
C ARG A 149 8.37 12.05 -21.56
N ALA A 150 8.98 12.04 -20.37
CA ALA A 150 9.24 10.80 -19.64
C ALA A 150 7.93 10.10 -19.23
N ARG A 151 6.93 10.84 -18.71
CA ARG A 151 5.61 10.27 -18.40
C ARG A 151 4.93 9.61 -19.61
N GLN A 152 5.04 10.23 -20.79
CA GLN A 152 4.49 9.65 -22.02
C GLN A 152 5.21 8.35 -22.41
N ARG A 153 6.56 8.31 -22.37
CA ARG A 153 7.32 7.08 -22.64
C ARG A 153 6.95 5.95 -21.69
N ILE A 154 6.93 6.25 -20.38
CA ILE A 154 6.58 5.27 -19.34
C ILE A 154 5.13 4.79 -19.51
N GLY A 155 4.21 5.68 -19.90
CA GLY A 155 2.83 5.32 -20.23
C GLY A 155 2.74 4.27 -21.33
N VAL A 156 3.50 4.43 -22.42
CA VAL A 156 3.58 3.45 -23.51
C VAL A 156 4.12 2.11 -22.99
N LEU A 157 5.17 2.11 -22.15
CA LEU A 157 5.71 0.88 -21.56
C LEU A 157 4.67 0.12 -20.73
N ILE A 158 3.86 0.83 -19.95
CA ILE A 158 2.77 0.23 -19.16
C ILE A 158 1.72 -0.43 -20.07
N GLU A 159 1.32 0.24 -21.15
CA GLU A 159 0.33 -0.29 -22.10
C GLU A 159 0.85 -1.52 -22.86
N GLU A 160 2.11 -1.52 -23.28
CA GLU A 160 2.74 -2.65 -23.95
C GLU A 160 2.87 -3.87 -23.04
N GLY A 161 3.18 -3.64 -21.76
CA GLY A 161 3.21 -4.68 -20.73
C GLY A 161 1.87 -5.35 -20.51
N SER A 162 0.81 -4.53 -20.39
CA SER A 162 -0.56 -5.01 -20.18
C SER A 162 -1.09 -5.90 -21.31
N LYS A 163 -0.55 -5.81 -22.53
CA LYS A 163 -0.98 -6.63 -23.67
C LYS A 163 -0.29 -8.01 -23.71
N LYS A 164 0.72 -8.24 -22.87
CA LYS A 164 1.54 -9.47 -22.86
C LYS A 164 1.22 -10.41 -21.69
N SER A 165 0.46 -9.95 -20.69
CA SER A 165 -0.12 -10.77 -19.61
C SER A 165 -1.52 -11.27 -19.97
#